data_AF-A0A3E5AM06-F1
#
_entry.id   AF-A0A3E5AM06-F1
#
_cell.length_a   1.000
_cell.length_b   1.000
_cell.length_c   1.000
_cell.angle_alpha   90.00
_cell.angle_beta   90.00
_cell.angle_gamma   90.00
#
_symmetry.space_group_name_H-M   'P 1'
#
loop_
_entity.id
_entity.type
_entity.pdbx_description
1 polymer ?
#
loop_
_entity_poly.entity_id
_entity_poly.type
_entity_poly.pdbx_seq_one_letter_code
_entity_poly.pdbx_strand_id
1 'polypeptide(L)'
;MKYDISVKKIEDENSKIKAIATLTLGDAFTIKGIKLYEGEKGLFVSMPNYKRNEPDSHGNEYKDICYPITADFRKEIESTIIDKYNGINKNEPEITDCRVGTFEKDSLVGLASVTLDDQFVIGNIKIVNGENGLFVSMPNYSKDGEYKDICYPTTASFRNKISNAVIEKYQEVSKNKEQNRSQNEPENDRPRHKSR
;
A
#
# COMPACT_ATOMS: atom_id res chain seq x y z
N MET A 1 -15.09 -16.97 -3.95
CA MET A 1 -15.98 -16.28 -4.91
C MET A 1 -15.43 -14.87 -5.09
N LYS A 2 -15.32 -14.36 -6.32
CA LYS A 2 -14.88 -12.97 -6.53
C LYS A 2 -15.96 -12.02 -5.99
N TYR A 3 -15.57 -11.02 -5.23
CA TYR A 3 -16.46 -9.94 -4.81
C TYR A 3 -15.69 -8.62 -4.77
N ASP A 4 -16.42 -7.52 -4.85
CA ASP A 4 -15.88 -6.17 -4.65
C ASP A 4 -16.70 -5.43 -3.58
N ILE A 5 -16.03 -4.53 -2.84
CA ILE A 5 -16.65 -3.70 -1.81
C ILE A 5 -16.28 -2.25 -2.06
N SER A 6 -17.26 -1.39 -2.32
CA SER A 6 -17.05 0.06 -2.38
C SER A 6 -17.51 0.69 -1.07
N VAL A 7 -16.70 1.60 -0.52
CA VAL A 7 -17.00 2.31 0.73
C VAL A 7 -17.05 3.81 0.45
N LYS A 8 -18.18 4.45 0.80
CA LYS A 8 -18.35 5.91 0.76
C LYS A 8 -18.39 6.45 2.19
N LYS A 9 -17.42 7.30 2.53
CA LYS A 9 -17.38 7.99 3.83
C LYS A 9 -18.52 9.00 3.94
N ILE A 10 -19.03 9.17 5.15
CA ILE A 10 -19.95 10.23 5.52
C ILE A 10 -19.17 11.24 6.36
N GLU A 11 -19.20 12.51 5.98
CA GLU A 11 -18.43 13.59 6.62
C GLU A 11 -19.18 14.29 7.77
N ASP A 12 -20.25 13.67 8.27
CA ASP A 12 -21.01 14.20 9.40
C ASP A 12 -20.41 13.70 10.73
N GLU A 13 -19.70 14.58 11.42
CA GLU A 13 -19.06 14.28 12.71
C GLU A 13 -20.08 13.89 13.80
N ASN A 14 -21.30 14.42 13.74
CA ASN A 14 -22.36 14.13 14.70
C ASN A 14 -23.08 12.80 14.42
N SER A 15 -22.85 12.21 13.25
CA SER A 15 -23.46 10.94 12.88
C SER A 15 -22.70 9.77 13.49
N LYS A 16 -23.46 8.84 14.08
CA LYS A 16 -22.94 7.52 14.44
C LYS A 16 -22.57 6.69 13.20
N ILE A 17 -23.08 7.04 12.01
CA ILE A 17 -22.75 6.37 10.75
C ILE A 17 -21.55 7.07 10.12
N LYS A 18 -20.44 6.34 9.95
CA LYS A 18 -19.19 6.85 9.38
C LYS A 18 -19.03 6.56 7.89
N ALA A 19 -19.67 5.49 7.40
CA ALA A 19 -19.62 5.16 5.98
C ALA A 19 -20.81 4.31 5.55
N ILE A 20 -21.06 4.31 4.25
CA ILE A 20 -21.98 3.38 3.57
C ILE A 20 -21.16 2.54 2.61
N ALA A 21 -21.26 1.23 2.76
CA ALA A 21 -20.62 0.25 1.91
C ALA A 21 -21.61 -0.40 0.94
N THR A 22 -21.09 -0.82 -0.21
CA THR A 22 -21.78 -1.58 -1.24
C THR A 22 -20.95 -2.81 -1.57
N LEU A 23 -21.54 -4.00 -1.46
CA LEU A 23 -20.91 -5.29 -1.76
C LEU A 23 -21.43 -5.81 -3.09
N THR A 24 -20.56 -6.11 -4.04
CA THR A 24 -20.90 -6.73 -5.33
C THR A 24 -20.32 -8.13 -5.38
N LEU A 25 -21.18 -9.13 -5.49
CA LEU A 25 -20.83 -10.54 -5.56
C LEU A 25 -20.75 -10.98 -7.03
N GLY A 26 -19.60 -11.52 -7.43
CA GLY A 26 -19.37 -12.09 -8.76
C GLY A 26 -19.63 -11.14 -9.93
N ASP A 27 -19.48 -9.83 -9.72
CA ASP A 27 -19.82 -8.78 -10.69
C ASP A 27 -21.27 -8.83 -11.21
N ALA A 28 -22.16 -9.58 -10.55
CA ALA A 28 -23.51 -9.89 -11.04
C ALA A 28 -24.62 -9.54 -10.03
N PHE A 29 -24.29 -9.43 -8.74
CA PHE A 29 -25.29 -9.16 -7.69
C PHE A 29 -24.79 -8.15 -6.67
N THR A 30 -25.48 -7.01 -6.53
CA THR A 30 -25.04 -5.91 -5.66
C THR A 30 -25.97 -5.72 -4.46
N ILE A 31 -25.37 -5.68 -3.27
CA ILE A 31 -26.00 -5.40 -2.00
C ILE A 31 -25.60 -3.99 -1.57
N LYS A 32 -26.57 -3.08 -1.52
CA LYS A 32 -26.39 -1.68 -1.09
C LYS A 32 -26.90 -1.49 0.34
N GLY A 33 -26.47 -0.39 0.95
CA GLY A 33 -27.00 0.04 2.25
C GLY A 33 -26.39 -0.68 3.45
N ILE A 34 -25.21 -1.29 3.28
CA ILE A 34 -24.40 -1.75 4.39
C ILE A 34 -23.84 -0.50 5.08
N LYS A 35 -24.02 -0.36 6.39
CA LYS A 35 -23.63 0.84 7.14
C LYS A 35 -22.48 0.53 8.08
N LEU A 36 -21.50 1.42 8.15
CA LEU A 36 -20.44 1.38 9.15
C LEU A 36 -20.77 2.39 10.25
N TYR A 37 -20.86 1.90 11.48
CA TYR A 37 -21.15 2.70 12.66
C TYR A 37 -19.93 2.84 13.56
N GLU A 38 -19.83 3.95 14.27
CA GLU A 38 -18.92 4.13 15.42
C GLU A 38 -19.73 3.98 16.71
N GLY A 39 -19.47 2.89 17.45
CA GLY A 39 -20.03 2.64 18.78
C GLY A 39 -18.99 2.80 19.88
N GLU A 40 -19.38 2.59 21.13
CA GLU A 40 -18.50 2.71 22.30
C GLU A 40 -17.31 1.75 22.27
N LYS A 41 -17.47 0.58 21.62
CA LYS A 41 -16.43 -0.45 21.48
C LYS A 41 -15.65 -0.36 20.16
N GLY A 42 -15.84 0.73 19.40
CA GLY A 42 -15.20 0.95 18.11
C GLY A 42 -16.15 0.77 16.92
N LEU A 43 -15.55 0.64 15.74
CA LEU A 43 -16.26 0.53 14.47
C LEU A 43 -16.93 -0.84 14.31
N PHE A 44 -18.17 -0.85 13.84
CA PHE A 44 -18.90 -2.08 13.52
C PHE A 44 -19.79 -1.91 12.30
N VAL A 45 -20.01 -3.00 11.57
CA VAL A 45 -20.83 -3.01 10.36
C VAL A 45 -22.24 -3.47 10.70
N SER A 46 -23.23 -2.79 10.12
CA SER A 46 -24.62 -3.18 10.15
C SER A 46 -25.06 -3.52 8.73
N MET A 47 -25.49 -4.78 8.54
CA MET A 47 -26.03 -5.24 7.28
C MET A 47 -27.35 -4.52 6.95
N PRO A 48 -27.79 -4.47 5.68
CA PRO A 48 -29.05 -3.85 5.31
C PRO A 48 -30.18 -4.50 6.09
N ASN A 49 -30.91 -3.72 6.87
CA ASN A 49 -31.94 -4.20 7.78
C ASN A 49 -33.15 -3.27 7.80
N TYR A 50 -34.25 -3.78 8.34
CA TYR A 50 -35.44 -2.99 8.63
C TYR A 50 -35.91 -3.27 10.06
N LYS A 51 -36.58 -2.27 10.65
CA LYS A 51 -37.25 -2.42 11.94
C LYS A 51 -38.55 -3.20 11.75
N ARG A 52 -38.76 -4.26 12.52
CA ARG A 52 -40.02 -5.00 12.56
C ARG A 52 -41.07 -4.20 13.33
N ASN A 53 -42.34 -4.43 13.02
CA ASN A 53 -43.45 -3.88 13.81
C ASN A 53 -43.52 -4.52 15.20
N GLU A 54 -43.17 -5.81 15.29
CA GLU A 54 -43.15 -6.58 16.53
C GLU A 54 -41.81 -7.31 16.67
N PRO A 55 -41.23 -7.41 17.89
CA PRO A 55 -40.03 -8.19 18.15
C PRO A 55 -40.22 -9.65 17.75
N ASP A 56 -39.14 -10.32 17.34
CA ASP A 56 -39.19 -11.76 17.12
C ASP A 56 -39.23 -12.57 18.43
N SER A 57 -39.30 -13.89 18.32
CA SER A 57 -39.32 -14.80 19.47
C SER A 57 -38.11 -14.66 20.41
N HIS A 58 -37.05 -13.98 19.98
CA HIS A 58 -35.85 -13.69 20.76
C HIS A 58 -35.74 -12.22 21.18
N GLY A 59 -36.78 -11.42 20.94
CA GLY A 59 -36.82 -9.99 21.28
C GLY A 59 -36.09 -9.08 20.29
N ASN A 60 -35.67 -9.58 19.12
CA ASN A 60 -34.99 -8.73 18.15
C ASN A 60 -35.98 -7.85 17.39
N GLU A 61 -35.81 -6.53 17.51
CA GLU A 61 -36.62 -5.53 16.80
C GLU A 61 -36.19 -5.32 15.34
N TYR A 62 -35.01 -5.80 14.96
CA TYR A 62 -34.45 -5.60 13.63
C TYR A 62 -34.31 -6.93 12.89
N LYS A 63 -34.51 -6.89 11.57
CA LYS A 63 -34.24 -8.03 10.69
C LYS A 63 -33.35 -7.59 9.55
N ASP A 64 -32.24 -8.30 9.39
CA ASP A 64 -31.40 -8.16 8.20
C ASP A 64 -32.17 -8.65 6.97
N ILE A 65 -32.13 -7.83 5.91
CA ILE A 65 -32.64 -8.13 4.57
C ILE A 65 -31.69 -9.13 3.89
N CYS A 66 -30.39 -8.96 4.09
CA CYS A 66 -29.34 -9.82 3.57
C CYS A 66 -28.25 -9.98 4.62
N TYR A 67 -27.78 -11.20 4.84
CA TYR A 67 -26.76 -11.50 5.84
C TYR A 67 -25.86 -12.64 5.37
N PRO A 68 -24.55 -12.60 5.68
CA PRO A 68 -23.67 -13.75 5.54
C PRO A 68 -24.13 -14.90 6.43
N ILE A 69 -24.13 -16.13 5.91
CA ILE A 69 -24.56 -17.32 6.64
C ILE A 69 -23.45 -17.81 7.59
N THR A 70 -22.21 -17.83 7.12
CA THR A 70 -21.07 -18.29 7.92
C THR A 70 -20.42 -17.14 8.69
N ALA A 71 -19.95 -17.44 9.90
CA ALA A 71 -19.26 -16.47 10.75
C ALA A 71 -17.97 -15.95 10.11
N ASP A 72 -17.25 -16.82 9.39
CA ASP A 72 -15.99 -16.45 8.75
C ASP A 72 -16.22 -15.46 7.60
N PHE A 73 -17.22 -15.71 6.75
CA PHE A 73 -17.55 -14.79 5.67
C PHE A 73 -18.10 -13.46 6.18
N ARG A 74 -18.83 -13.49 7.31
CA ARG A 74 -19.22 -12.26 8.02
C ARG A 74 -18.00 -11.46 8.44
N LYS A 75 -17.07 -12.06 9.18
CA LYS A 75 -15.84 -11.39 9.63
C LYS A 75 -15.00 -10.87 8.46
N GLU A 76 -14.91 -11.64 7.38
CA GLU A 76 -14.20 -11.23 6.16
C GLU A 76 -14.81 -9.95 5.56
N ILE A 77 -16.14 -9.89 5.37
CA ILE A 77 -16.82 -8.69 4.85
C ILE A 77 -16.67 -7.51 5.82
N GLU A 78 -16.86 -7.74 7.12
CA GLU A 78 -16.78 -6.70 8.15
C GLU A 78 -15.38 -6.07 8.20
N SER A 79 -14.34 -6.91 8.29
CA SER A 79 -12.94 -6.47 8.28
C SER A 79 -12.60 -5.72 6.98
N THR A 80 -12.99 -6.24 5.82
CA THR A 80 -12.73 -5.59 4.53
C THR A 80 -13.37 -4.19 4.43
N ILE A 81 -14.58 -4.01 4.96
CA ILE A 81 -15.25 -2.70 4.99
C ILE A 81 -14.50 -1.72 5.91
N ILE A 82 -14.12 -2.17 7.11
CA ILE A 82 -13.38 -1.37 8.08
C ILE A 82 -12.01 -0.98 7.53
N ASP A 83 -11.29 -1.93 6.93
CA ASP A 83 -9.99 -1.71 6.29
C ASP A 83 -10.12 -0.67 5.18
N LYS A 84 -11.07 -0.84 4.25
CA LYS A 84 -11.32 0.14 3.17
C LYS A 84 -11.72 1.51 3.71
N TYR A 85 -12.49 1.58 4.79
CA TYR A 85 -12.81 2.85 5.47
C TYR A 85 -11.54 3.52 6.04
N ASN A 86 -10.66 2.75 6.67
CA ASN A 86 -9.39 3.23 7.19
C ASN A 86 -8.35 3.53 6.09
N GLY A 87 -8.67 3.26 4.82
CA GLY A 87 -7.77 3.45 3.68
C GLY A 87 -6.79 2.30 3.45
N ILE A 88 -7.01 1.17 4.10
CA ILE A 88 -6.23 -0.07 3.94
C ILE A 88 -6.84 -0.86 2.78
N ASN A 89 -6.12 -0.95 1.67
CA ASN A 89 -6.48 -1.87 0.59
C ASN A 89 -5.83 -3.22 0.85
N LYS A 90 -6.58 -4.16 1.43
CA LYS A 90 -6.10 -5.52 1.76
C LYS A 90 -5.63 -6.35 0.55
N ASN A 91 -6.03 -5.97 -0.66
CA ASN A 91 -5.62 -6.62 -1.91
C ASN A 91 -4.41 -5.93 -2.58
N GLU A 92 -3.84 -4.89 -1.95
CA GLU A 92 -2.63 -4.27 -2.47
C GLU A 92 -1.41 -5.11 -2.05
N PRO A 93 -0.52 -5.49 -2.98
CA PRO A 93 0.66 -6.29 -2.65
C PRO A 93 1.54 -5.60 -1.62
N GLU A 94 2.10 -6.37 -0.69
CA GLU A 94 3.09 -5.91 0.26
C GLU A 94 4.49 -5.96 -0.35
N ILE A 95 5.31 -4.93 -0.13
CA ILE A 95 6.73 -4.96 -0.50
C ILE A 95 7.48 -5.62 0.64
N THR A 96 7.86 -6.88 0.48
CA THR A 96 8.49 -7.68 1.55
C THR A 96 10.01 -7.60 1.56
N ASP A 97 10.64 -7.31 0.41
CA ASP A 97 12.08 -7.07 0.32
C ASP A 97 12.38 -5.98 -0.72
N CYS A 98 13.44 -5.21 -0.47
CA CYS A 98 13.95 -4.21 -1.40
C CYS A 98 15.48 -4.23 -1.39
N ARG A 99 16.06 -4.50 -2.56
CA ARG A 99 17.52 -4.53 -2.77
C ARG A 99 17.93 -3.41 -3.69
N VAL A 100 19.00 -2.72 -3.32
CA VAL A 100 19.50 -1.57 -4.07
C VAL A 100 21.00 -1.72 -4.33
N GLY A 101 21.39 -1.59 -5.59
CA GLY A 101 22.77 -1.41 -6.03
C GLY A 101 22.99 0.05 -6.44
N THR A 102 23.96 0.72 -5.83
CA THR A 102 24.28 2.12 -6.13
C THR A 102 25.54 2.22 -6.99
N PHE A 103 25.50 3.09 -7.99
CA PHE A 103 26.58 3.43 -8.92
C PHE A 103 26.25 4.77 -9.58
N GLU A 104 27.21 5.50 -10.13
CA GLU A 104 26.91 6.78 -10.79
C GLU A 104 27.19 6.67 -12.29
N LYS A 105 26.17 6.93 -13.10
CA LYS A 105 26.28 7.05 -14.56
C LYS A 105 25.26 8.06 -15.08
N ASP A 106 25.74 9.25 -15.44
CA ASP A 106 24.90 10.38 -15.86
C ASP A 106 23.83 10.69 -14.78
N SER A 107 22.55 10.69 -15.15
CA SER A 107 21.44 10.84 -14.20
C SER A 107 21.04 9.52 -13.52
N LEU A 108 21.55 8.37 -13.94
CA LEU A 108 21.24 7.07 -13.34
C LEU A 108 22.19 6.79 -12.18
N VAL A 109 21.64 6.74 -10.96
CA VAL A 109 22.42 6.62 -9.71
C VAL A 109 22.28 5.26 -9.02
N GLY A 110 21.44 4.38 -9.57
CA GLY A 110 21.33 3.03 -9.05
C GLY A 110 20.30 2.17 -9.77
N LEU A 111 20.30 0.89 -9.40
CA LEU A 111 19.29 -0.08 -9.77
C LEU A 111 18.74 -0.74 -8.51
N ALA A 112 17.45 -1.04 -8.54
CA ALA A 112 16.76 -1.71 -7.46
C ALA A 112 15.95 -2.91 -7.95
N SER A 113 15.67 -3.80 -7.01
CA SER A 113 14.63 -4.80 -7.12
C SER A 113 13.73 -4.78 -5.89
N VAL A 114 12.45 -5.07 -6.10
CA VAL A 114 11.45 -5.21 -5.02
C VAL A 114 10.81 -6.59 -5.10
N THR A 115 10.57 -7.20 -3.95
CA THR A 115 9.82 -8.45 -3.82
C THR A 115 8.43 -8.14 -3.28
N LEU A 116 7.41 -8.65 -3.96
CA LEU A 116 6.01 -8.51 -3.58
C LEU A 116 5.52 -9.81 -2.94
N ASP A 117 4.92 -9.70 -1.76
CA ASP A 117 4.31 -10.81 -0.98
C ASP A 117 5.21 -12.05 -0.84
N ASP A 118 6.53 -11.89 -0.77
CA ASP A 118 7.53 -12.99 -0.78
C ASP A 118 7.44 -13.95 -1.99
N GLN A 119 6.73 -13.54 -3.05
CA GLN A 119 6.36 -14.43 -4.15
C GLN A 119 6.81 -13.92 -5.52
N PHE A 120 6.92 -12.59 -5.71
CA PHE A 120 7.16 -12.03 -7.03
C PHE A 120 8.19 -10.90 -7.01
N VAL A 121 9.28 -11.04 -7.78
CA VAL A 121 10.35 -10.03 -7.83
C VAL A 121 10.23 -9.18 -9.08
N ILE A 122 10.23 -7.86 -8.89
CA ILE A 122 10.39 -6.87 -9.95
C ILE A 122 11.82 -6.35 -9.89
N GLY A 123 12.64 -6.71 -10.88
CA GLY A 123 14.02 -6.24 -11.02
C GLY A 123 14.15 -5.09 -12.01
N ASN A 124 15.35 -4.48 -12.08
CA ASN A 124 15.69 -3.40 -13.01
C ASN A 124 14.87 -2.11 -12.83
N ILE A 125 14.46 -1.80 -11.60
CA ILE A 125 13.92 -0.49 -11.27
C ILE A 125 15.09 0.50 -11.24
N LYS A 126 15.01 1.56 -12.05
CA LYS A 126 16.08 2.56 -12.18
C LYS A 126 15.89 3.65 -11.13
N ILE A 127 16.96 4.04 -10.46
CA ILE A 127 16.99 5.18 -9.55
C ILE A 127 17.68 6.32 -10.27
N VAL A 128 16.95 7.40 -10.52
CA VAL A 128 17.40 8.51 -11.36
C VAL A 128 17.45 9.78 -10.52
N ASN A 129 18.54 10.52 -10.62
CA ASN A 129 18.69 11.85 -10.08
C ASN A 129 18.31 12.89 -11.15
N GLY A 130 17.08 13.40 -11.05
CA GLY A 130 16.57 14.44 -11.94
C GLY A 130 16.70 15.84 -11.34
N GLU A 131 16.22 16.84 -12.07
CA GLU A 131 16.24 18.26 -11.65
C GLU A 131 15.45 18.50 -10.35
N ASN A 132 14.37 17.74 -10.13
CA ASN A 132 13.53 17.81 -8.93
C ASN A 132 13.90 16.78 -7.85
N GLY A 133 15.10 16.21 -7.92
CA GLY A 133 15.59 15.20 -6.99
C GLY A 133 15.43 13.76 -7.49
N LEU A 134 15.58 12.82 -6.54
CA LEU A 134 15.58 11.39 -6.81
C LEU A 134 14.17 10.90 -7.15
N PHE A 135 14.07 10.11 -8.21
CA PHE A 135 12.84 9.40 -8.56
C PHE A 135 13.15 8.00 -9.09
N VAL A 136 12.13 7.14 -9.10
CA VAL A 136 12.21 5.79 -9.66
C VAL A 136 11.61 5.75 -11.05
N SER A 137 12.27 5.04 -11.96
CA SER A 137 11.72 4.67 -13.26
C SER A 137 11.54 3.17 -13.30
N MET A 138 10.30 2.74 -13.58
CA MET A 138 9.94 1.33 -13.64
C MET A 138 10.71 0.61 -14.78
N PRO A 139 10.83 -0.72 -14.72
CA PRO A 139 11.51 -1.49 -15.77
C PRO A 139 10.83 -1.21 -17.11
N ASN A 140 11.61 -0.77 -18.10
CA ASN A 140 11.11 -0.37 -19.42
C ASN A 140 12.02 -0.84 -20.55
N TYR A 141 11.45 -0.95 -21.74
CA TYR A 141 12.16 -1.22 -22.99
C TYR A 141 11.84 -0.13 -24.01
N SER A 142 12.77 0.14 -24.92
CA SER A 142 12.53 1.03 -26.05
C SER A 142 12.06 0.21 -27.25
N LYS A 143 11.01 0.69 -27.92
CA LYS A 143 10.53 0.15 -29.19
C LYS A 143 10.11 1.32 -30.07
N ASP A 144 10.66 1.40 -31.28
CA ASP A 144 10.36 2.45 -32.27
C ASP A 144 10.62 3.88 -31.73
N GLY A 145 11.61 4.04 -30.84
CA GLY A 145 11.95 5.33 -30.21
C GLY A 145 11.07 5.70 -29.01
N GLU A 146 10.01 4.95 -28.72
CA GLU A 146 9.18 5.13 -27.52
C GLU A 146 9.62 4.18 -26.40
N TYR A 147 9.59 4.67 -25.16
CA TYR A 147 9.79 3.84 -23.98
C TYR A 147 8.47 3.30 -23.48
N LYS A 148 8.43 1.99 -23.19
CA LYS A 148 7.27 1.31 -22.62
C LYS A 148 7.68 0.56 -21.37
N ASP A 149 6.94 0.80 -20.29
CA ASP A 149 7.10 0.05 -19.05
C ASP A 149 6.71 -1.41 -19.27
N ILE A 150 7.54 -2.32 -18.78
CA ILE A 150 7.31 -3.77 -18.75
C ILE A 150 6.29 -4.09 -17.65
N CYS A 151 6.43 -3.44 -16.50
CA CYS A 151 5.51 -3.52 -15.38
C CYS A 151 5.34 -2.16 -14.73
N TYR A 152 4.13 -1.83 -14.31
CA TYR A 152 3.83 -0.56 -13.65
C TYR A 152 2.70 -0.74 -12.62
N PRO A 153 2.77 -0.02 -11.48
CA PRO A 153 1.64 0.06 -10.55
C PRO A 153 0.47 0.80 -11.21
N THR A 154 -0.72 0.23 -11.08
CA THR A 154 -1.96 0.78 -11.65
C THR A 154 -2.63 1.81 -10.74
N THR A 155 -2.28 1.83 -9.44
CA THR A 155 -2.79 2.80 -8.47
C THR A 155 -1.69 3.77 -8.04
N ALA A 156 -2.07 5.01 -7.75
CA ALA A 156 -1.14 6.02 -7.24
C ALA A 156 -0.57 5.65 -5.86
N SER A 157 -1.39 5.03 -5.01
CA SER A 157 -0.97 4.59 -3.67
C SER A 157 0.17 3.57 -3.76
N PHE A 158 0.00 2.50 -4.56
CA PHE A 158 1.01 1.47 -4.71
C PHE A 158 2.27 2.00 -5.43
N ARG A 159 2.09 2.92 -6.39
CA ARG A 159 3.21 3.64 -7.01
C ARG A 159 4.05 4.37 -5.97
N ASN A 160 3.42 5.12 -5.07
CA ASN A 160 4.12 5.86 -4.02
C ASN A 160 4.81 4.91 -3.05
N LYS A 161 4.19 3.79 -2.67
CA LYS A 161 4.83 2.78 -1.82
C LYS A 161 6.12 2.23 -2.44
N ILE A 162 6.09 1.84 -3.72
CA ILE A 162 7.29 1.34 -4.41
C ILE A 162 8.37 2.44 -4.48
N SER A 163 7.99 3.65 -4.89
CA SER A 163 8.92 4.78 -4.99
C SER A 163 9.62 5.07 -3.66
N ASN A 164 8.84 5.17 -2.58
CA ASN A 164 9.37 5.48 -1.26
C ASN A 164 10.28 4.36 -0.75
N ALA A 165 9.84 3.09 -0.82
CA ALA A 165 10.64 1.95 -0.39
C ALA A 165 12.01 1.90 -1.08
N VAL A 166 12.04 2.13 -2.40
CA VAL A 166 13.29 2.12 -3.18
C VAL A 166 14.17 3.34 -2.85
N ILE A 167 13.60 4.54 -2.77
CA ILE A 167 14.37 5.78 -2.51
C ILE A 167 14.93 5.78 -1.09
N GLU A 168 14.14 5.39 -0.10
CA GLU A 168 14.58 5.27 1.30
C GLU A 168 15.71 4.27 1.42
N LYS A 169 15.57 3.09 0.79
CA LYS A 169 16.62 2.06 0.80
C LYS A 169 17.90 2.53 0.09
N TYR A 170 17.76 3.25 -1.01
CA TYR A 170 18.90 3.86 -1.69
C TYR A 170 19.66 4.83 -0.80
N GLN A 171 18.95 5.74 -0.12
CA GLN A 171 19.56 6.72 0.77
C GLN A 171 20.28 6.04 1.95
N GLU A 172 19.71 4.98 2.51
CA GLU A 172 20.35 4.16 3.55
C GLU A 172 21.67 3.55 3.04
N VAL A 173 21.64 2.88 1.88
CA VAL A 173 22.82 2.23 1.29
C VAL A 173 23.91 3.24 0.92
N SER A 174 23.54 4.40 0.37
CA SER A 174 24.50 5.44 -0.01
C SER A 174 25.20 6.05 1.21
N LYS A 175 24.47 6.34 2.29
CA LYS A 175 25.07 6.82 3.56
C LYS A 175 26.05 5.81 4.15
N ASN A 176 25.69 4.52 4.16
CA ASN A 176 26.56 3.46 4.68
C ASN A 176 27.85 3.31 3.85
N LYS A 177 27.80 3.52 2.52
CA LYS A 177 28.99 3.52 1.66
C LYS A 177 29.93 4.69 1.95
N GLU A 178 29.39 5.89 2.19
CA GLU A 178 30.19 7.08 2.52
C GLU A 178 30.91 6.92 3.86
N GLN A 179 30.21 6.45 4.89
CA GLN A 179 30.79 6.21 6.22
C GLN A 179 31.92 5.16 6.19
N ASN A 180 31.74 4.08 5.42
CA ASN A 180 32.76 3.05 5.24
C ASN A 180 33.98 3.53 4.42
N ARG A 181 33.82 4.56 3.57
CA ARG A 181 34.96 5.21 2.89
C ARG A 181 35.75 6.10 3.83
N SER A 182 35.08 6.91 4.66
CA SER A 182 35.73 7.83 5.59
C SER A 182 36.50 7.16 6.74
N GLN A 183 36.15 5.92 7.12
CA GLN A 183 36.87 5.17 8.17
C GLN A 183 38.13 4.43 7.66
N ASN A 184 38.33 4.35 6.34
CA ASN A 184 39.40 3.56 5.71
C ASN A 184 40.47 4.41 5.00
N GLU A 185 40.52 5.73 5.21
CA GLU A 185 41.63 6.56 4.72
C GLU A 185 42.88 6.37 5.59
N PRO A 186 44.03 5.92 5.05
CA PRO A 186 45.27 5.84 5.81
C PRO A 186 45.82 7.26 6.07
N GLU A 187 45.94 7.62 7.34
CA GLU A 187 46.63 8.82 7.83
C GLU A 187 48.11 8.76 7.41
N ASN A 188 48.43 9.34 6.26
CA ASN A 188 49.80 9.38 5.76
C ASN A 188 50.21 10.83 5.48
N ASP A 189 50.38 11.60 6.55
CA ASP A 189 51.21 12.80 6.52
C ASP A 189 51.96 12.98 7.84
N ARG A 190 53.12 12.32 7.96
CA ARG A 190 54.14 12.76 8.93
C ARG A 190 55.13 13.66 8.20
N PRO A 191 55.36 14.90 8.64
CA PRO A 191 56.32 15.77 8.00
C PRO A 191 57.72 15.16 8.12
N ARG A 192 58.40 14.99 6.99
CA ARG A 192 59.81 14.59 6.95
C ARG A 192 60.65 15.68 7.62
N HIS A 193 61.08 15.44 8.85
CA HIS A 193 62.09 16.26 9.49
C HIS A 193 63.37 16.20 8.64
N LYS A 194 63.76 17.34 8.06
CA LYS A 194 65.10 17.51 7.48
C LYS A 194 66.10 17.56 8.64
N SER A 195 66.86 16.50 8.81
CA SER A 195 68.06 16.50 9.65
C SER A 195 69.15 17.35 8.97
N ARG A 196 69.75 18.23 9.77
CA ARG A 196 70.87 19.11 9.42
C ARG A 196 72.13 18.32 9.05
#